data_AF-A0A451A4N3-F1
#
_entry.id   AF-A0A451A4N3-F1
#
_cell.length_a   1.000
_cell.length_b   1.000
_cell.length_c   1.000
_cell.angle_alpha   90.00
_cell.angle_beta   90.00
_cell.angle_gamma   90.00
#
_symmetry.space_group_name_H-M   'P 1'
#
loop_
_entity.id
_entity.type
_entity.pdbx_description
1 polymer ?
#
loop_
_entity_poly.entity_id
_entity_poly.type
_entity_poly.pdbx_seq_one_letter_code
_entity_poly.pdbx_strand_id
1 'polypeptide(L)'
;MKWLSFIHRDNRYHLSHLNSFDWRYTAKASGKRPERAYKFRVTFSMHCFIRKPLPGEQVAKEMWYRGPRERRAFCFERYRLSH
;
A
#
# COMPACT_ATOMS: atom_id res chain seq x y z
N MET A 1 8.76 -4.04 2.10
CA MET A 1 8.62 -2.72 2.74
C MET A 1 7.60 -2.85 3.85
N LYS A 2 7.85 -2.24 5.02
CA LYS A 2 6.90 -2.19 6.14
C LYS A 2 6.33 -0.78 6.26
N TRP A 3 5.01 -0.65 6.30
CA TRP A 3 4.33 0.64 6.50
C TRP A 3 4.08 0.90 7.98
N LEU A 4 4.27 2.15 8.40
CA LEU A 4 3.94 2.60 9.74
C LEU A 4 2.43 2.83 9.82
N SER A 5 1.80 2.51 10.94
CA SER A 5 0.38 2.85 11.14
C SER A 5 0.20 4.38 11.18
N PHE A 6 -0.94 4.85 10.69
CA PHE A 6 -1.33 6.25 10.83
C PHE A 6 -2.20 6.41 12.09
N ILE A 7 -1.96 7.47 12.87
CA ILE A 7 -2.68 7.75 14.11
C ILE A 7 -3.44 9.06 13.96
N HIS A 8 -4.74 9.04 14.21
CA HIS A 8 -5.59 10.23 14.13
C HIS A 8 -6.71 10.16 15.16
N ARG A 9 -6.79 11.16 16.05
CA ARG A 9 -7.85 11.28 17.08
C ARG A 9 -8.12 9.95 17.80
N ASP A 10 -7.09 9.40 18.42
CA ASP A 10 -7.07 8.10 19.13
C ASP A 10 -7.35 6.84 18.29
N ASN A 11 -7.62 6.99 16.99
CA ASN A 11 -7.77 5.87 16.07
C ASN A 11 -6.43 5.49 15.45
N ARG A 12 -6.17 4.18 15.37
CA ARG A 12 -5.01 3.60 14.70
C ARG A 12 -5.44 2.94 13.39
N TYR A 13 -4.91 3.43 12.29
CA TYR A 13 -5.11 2.90 10.95
C TYR A 13 -3.91 2.01 10.59
N HIS A 14 -4.10 0.69 10.71
CA HIS A 14 -3.07 -0.30 10.42
C HIS A 14 -2.81 -0.40 8.91
N LEU A 15 -1.55 -0.30 8.49
CA LEU A 15 -1.13 -0.38 7.08
C LEU A 15 -0.36 -1.67 6.75
N SER A 16 -0.40 -2.65 7.65
CA SER A 16 0.37 -3.89 7.52
C SER A 16 -0.11 -4.80 6.39
N HIS A 17 -1.37 -4.69 5.97
CA HIS A 17 -1.90 -5.40 4.81
C HIS A 17 -1.25 -4.96 3.49
N LEU A 18 -0.67 -3.76 3.46
CA LEU A 18 0.08 -3.23 2.32
C LEU A 18 1.59 -3.51 2.41
N ASN A 19 2.04 -4.29 3.40
CA ASN A 19 3.43 -4.71 3.47
C ASN A 19 3.75 -5.61 2.28
N SER A 20 4.97 -5.46 1.75
CA SER A 20 5.41 -6.31 0.64
C SER A 20 5.47 -7.77 1.08
N PHE A 21 5.05 -8.68 0.21
CA PHE A 21 5.12 -10.12 0.44
C PHE A 21 5.55 -10.86 -0.84
N ASP A 22 6.02 -12.09 -0.67
CA ASP A 22 6.36 -12.97 -1.76
C ASP A 22 5.15 -13.85 -2.10
N TRP A 23 4.76 -13.88 -3.36
CA TRP A 23 3.72 -14.77 -3.88
C TRP A 23 4.33 -15.79 -4.84
N ARG A 24 3.77 -17.00 -4.88
CA ARG A 24 4.30 -18.11 -5.67
C ARG A 24 3.21 -18.66 -6.58
N TYR A 25 3.60 -18.97 -7.80
CA TYR A 25 2.71 -19.60 -8.78
C TYR A 25 3.46 -20.72 -9.49
N THR A 26 2.82 -21.88 -9.58
CA THR A 26 3.33 -22.99 -10.39
C THR A 26 2.41 -23.17 -11.58
N ALA A 27 2.92 -22.83 -12.76
CA ALA A 27 2.26 -23.15 -14.01
C ALA A 27 2.47 -24.65 -14.28
N LYS A 28 1.39 -25.44 -14.21
CA LYS A 28 1.41 -26.87 -14.49
C LYS A 28 1.89 -27.13 -15.92
N ALA A 29 2.56 -28.27 -16.12
CA ALA A 29 2.92 -28.74 -17.45
C ALA A 29 1.66 -28.90 -18.32
N SER A 30 1.77 -28.58 -19.62
CA SER A 30 0.67 -28.72 -20.57
C SER A 30 1.21 -28.95 -21.98
N GLY A 31 0.87 -30.11 -22.56
CA GLY A 31 1.39 -30.55 -23.86
C GLY A 31 2.93 -30.58 -23.85
N LYS A 32 3.55 -29.82 -24.77
CA LYS A 32 5.01 -29.70 -24.86
C LYS A 32 5.61 -28.69 -23.86
N ARG A 33 4.80 -28.01 -23.05
CA ARG A 33 5.28 -26.99 -22.10
C ARG A 33 5.60 -27.64 -20.75
N PRO A 34 6.85 -27.55 -20.25
CA PRO A 34 7.20 -28.09 -18.95
C PRO A 34 6.57 -27.24 -17.83
N GLU A 35 6.50 -27.84 -16.64
CA GLU A 35 6.13 -27.12 -15.43
C GLU A 35 7.11 -25.97 -15.14
N ARG A 36 6.58 -24.85 -14.65
CA ARG A 36 7.40 -23.69 -14.26
C ARG A 36 6.92 -23.10 -12.94
N ALA A 37 7.85 -22.92 -12.02
CA ALA A 37 7.63 -22.21 -10.77
C ALA A 37 8.07 -20.75 -10.90
N TYR A 38 7.19 -19.83 -10.52
CA TYR A 38 7.42 -18.39 -10.51
C TYR A 38 7.34 -17.86 -9.08
N LYS A 39 8.26 -16.95 -8.75
CA LYS A 39 8.24 -16.19 -7.51
C LYS A 39 8.06 -14.72 -7.86
N PHE A 40 7.02 -14.12 -7.30
CA PHE A 40 6.69 -12.71 -7.47
C PHE A 40 6.93 -11.99 -6.14
N ARG A 41 7.54 -10.82 -6.20
CA ARG A 41 7.58 -9.90 -5.06
C ARG A 41 6.51 -8.85 -5.24
N VAL A 42 5.45 -8.94 -4.43
CA VAL A 42 4.32 -8.00 -4.50
C VAL A 42 4.65 -6.80 -3.61
N THR A 43 4.53 -5.60 -4.17
CA THR A 43 4.79 -4.34 -3.46
C THR A 43 3.68 -3.34 -3.71
N PHE A 44 3.26 -2.64 -2.66
CA PHE A 44 2.23 -1.61 -2.74
C PHE A 44 2.85 -0.21 -2.70
N SER A 45 2.19 0.75 -3.32
CA SER A 45 2.56 2.16 -3.28
C SER A 45 1.79 2.89 -2.19
N MET A 46 2.33 4.03 -1.72
CA MET A 46 1.63 4.89 -0.76
C MET A 46 0.30 5.42 -1.30
N HIS A 47 0.14 5.48 -2.63
CA HIS A 47 -1.10 5.94 -3.28
C HIS A 47 -2.35 5.12 -2.90
N CYS A 48 -2.18 3.94 -2.30
CA CYS A 48 -3.25 3.14 -1.72
C CYS A 48 -3.90 3.79 -0.48
N PHE A 49 -3.26 4.73 0.20
CA PHE A 49 -3.81 5.32 1.44
C PHE A 49 -3.54 6.82 1.61
N ILE A 50 -2.82 7.45 0.68
CA ILE A 50 -2.60 8.90 0.66
C ILE A 50 -3.08 9.53 -0.65
N ARG A 51 -3.35 10.83 -0.61
CA ARG A 51 -3.67 11.66 -1.79
C ARG A 51 -2.87 12.96 -1.79
N LYS A 52 -2.74 13.57 -2.96
CA LYS A 52 -2.26 14.97 -3.02
C LYS A 52 -3.30 15.88 -2.33
N PRO A 53 -2.86 16.95 -1.65
CA PRO A 53 -3.75 18.05 -1.30
C PRO A 53 -4.42 18.60 -2.56
N LEU A 54 -5.68 19.03 -2.43
CA LEU A 54 -6.38 19.76 -3.50
C LEU A 54 -5.84 21.20 -3.59
N PRO A 55 -5.96 21.87 -4.74
CA PRO A 55 -5.62 23.29 -4.86
C PRO A 55 -6.35 24.13 -3.81
N GLY A 56 -5.62 24.93 -3.03
CA GLY A 56 -6.18 25.76 -1.96
C GLY A 56 -6.55 25.02 -0.67
N GLU A 57 -6.38 23.70 -0.59
CA GLU A 57 -6.70 22.93 0.61
C GLU A 57 -5.69 23.19 1.74
N GLN A 58 -6.19 23.56 2.92
CA GLN A 58 -5.41 23.59 4.14
C GLN A 58 -5.47 22.23 4.84
N VAL A 59 -4.45 21.39 4.61
CA VAL A 59 -4.33 20.08 5.26
C VAL A 59 -3.80 20.25 6.68
N ALA A 60 -4.58 19.82 7.67
CA ALA A 60 -4.18 19.83 9.07
C ALA A 60 -2.86 19.07 9.32
N LYS A 61 -2.06 19.51 10.29
CA LYS A 61 -0.68 19.01 10.50
C LYS A 61 -0.64 17.51 10.78
N GLU A 62 -1.61 17.01 11.53
CA GLU A 62 -1.79 15.62 11.90
C GLU A 62 -2.24 14.73 10.73
N MET A 63 -2.72 15.32 9.63
CA MET A 63 -3.20 14.58 8.46
C MET A 63 -2.07 14.18 7.50
N TRP A 64 -0.84 14.64 7.73
CA TRP A 64 0.29 14.32 6.85
C TRP A 64 0.92 12.98 7.21
N TYR A 65 1.00 12.10 6.21
CA TYR A 65 1.78 10.87 6.28
C TYR A 65 3.10 11.04 5.52
N ARG A 66 4.23 10.71 6.17
CA ARG A 66 5.57 10.73 5.57
C ARG A 66 6.01 9.29 5.28
N GLY A 67 6.25 8.99 4.02
CA GLY A 67 6.96 7.78 3.61
C GLY A 67 8.36 8.09 3.09
N PRO A 68 9.06 7.10 2.51
CA PRO A 68 10.48 7.24 2.19
C PRO A 68 10.80 8.26 1.10
N ARG A 69 9.86 8.49 0.16
CA ARG A 69 10.09 9.35 -1.02
C ARG A 69 9.22 10.60 -1.06
N GLU A 70 8.11 10.61 -0.31
CA GLU A 70 7.16 11.71 -0.36
C GLU A 70 6.37 11.85 0.94
N ARG A 71 5.78 13.04 1.12
CA ARG A 71 4.86 13.37 2.20
C ARG A 71 3.54 13.86 1.59
N ARG A 72 2.43 13.20 1.88
CA ARG A 72 1.09 13.62 1.42
C ARG A 72 0.01 13.42 2.49
N ALA A 73 -1.20 13.91 2.22
CA ALA A 73 -2.32 13.80 3.14
C ALA A 73 -2.86 12.37 3.19
N PHE A 74 -3.11 11.85 4.38
CA PHE A 74 -3.78 10.58 4.60
C PHE A 74 -5.23 10.67 4.08
N CYS A 75 -5.70 9.60 3.43
CA CYS A 75 -7.02 9.55 2.82
C CYS A 75 -7.75 8.32 3.34
N PHE A 76 -8.70 8.53 4.25
CA PHE A 76 -9.49 7.46 4.86
C PHE A 76 -10.25 6.61 3.84
N GLU A 77 -10.74 7.22 2.76
CA GLU A 77 -11.44 6.47 1.72
C GLU A 77 -10.50 5.55 0.95
N ARG A 78 -9.31 6.02 0.55
CA ARG A 78 -8.31 5.18 -0.10
C ARG A 78 -7.86 4.05 0.83
N TYR A 79 -7.64 4.36 2.10
CA TYR A 79 -7.33 3.38 3.13
C TYR A 79 -8.40 2.27 3.21
N ARG A 80 -9.68 2.65 3.24
CA ARG A 80 -10.81 1.71 3.26
C ARG A 80 -10.82 0.82 2.01
N LEU A 81 -10.63 1.40 0.83
CA LEU A 81 -10.58 0.68 -0.46
C LEU A 81 -9.32 -0.17 -0.66
N SER A 82 -8.33 -0.07 0.24
CA SER A 82 -7.09 -0.82 0.13
C SER A 82 -7.10 -2.19 0.81
N HIS A 83 -8.19 -2.53 1.49
CA HIS A 83 -8.44 -3.85 2.08
C HIS A 83 -9.18 -4.74 1.08
#